data_AF-A0ABD0ZUK1-F1
#
_entry.id   AF-A0ABD0ZUK1-F1
#
_cell.length_a   1.000
_cell.length_b   1.000
_cell.length_c   1.000
_cell.angle_alpha   90.00
_cell.angle_beta   90.00
_cell.angle_gamma   90.00
#
_symmetry.space_group_name_H-M   'P 1'
#
loop_
_entity.id
_entity.type
_entity.pdbx_description
1 polymer ?
#
loop_
_entity_poly.entity_id
_entity_poly.type
_entity_poly.pdbx_seq_one_letter_code
_entity_poly.pdbx_strand_id
1 'polypeptide(L)'
;MRVVLMWTISDFPTYGILSEWKPPGRLSCPHCQDNSDAFWLQNGRKSSWFDCHRRFLPSNHPYRRNKRLFTRKKVINDGPHPSYDGNYILEQFSDFYVLETRDCGGNGHDRINGYGAAHNWHNKSIFWELPYWKDHILRHNLDVMYIENNFFENIINTVLNVAGKTKDNLKSRLYLQQLCRREKLYDMENNIGKVPIFRLLPSRKAAFF
;
A
#
# COMPACT_ATOMS: atom_id res chain seq x y z
N MET A 1 23.43 31.59 6.45
CA MET A 1 22.07 30.97 6.50
C MET A 1 22.24 29.48 6.70
N ARG A 2 21.55 28.86 7.66
CA ARG A 2 21.51 27.39 7.81
C ARG A 2 20.13 26.92 7.37
N VAL A 3 20.07 25.93 6.48
CA VAL A 3 18.83 25.36 5.95
C VAL A 3 18.83 23.88 6.26
N VAL A 4 17.68 23.35 6.68
CA VAL A 4 17.47 21.94 6.99
C VAL A 4 16.28 21.45 6.19
N LEU A 5 16.44 20.34 5.48
CA LEU A 5 15.34 19.64 4.82
C LEU A 5 14.69 18.70 5.83
N MET A 6 13.49 19.03 6.33
CA MET A 6 12.83 18.23 7.37
C MET A 6 12.24 16.92 6.82
N TRP A 7 11.54 17.00 5.69
CA TRP A 7 10.96 15.85 4.98
C TRP A 7 10.56 16.25 3.55
N THR A 8 10.27 15.25 2.71
CA THR A 8 9.60 15.46 1.42
C THR A 8 8.11 15.15 1.54
N ILE A 9 7.27 15.80 0.73
CA ILE A 9 5.85 15.45 0.55
C ILE A 9 5.65 15.16 -0.93
N SER A 10 5.18 13.96 -1.25
CA SER A 10 5.02 13.52 -2.64
C SER A 10 3.95 12.44 -2.76
N ASP A 11 3.41 12.23 -3.95
CA ASP A 11 2.59 11.04 -4.20
C ASP A 11 3.39 9.74 -4.00
N PHE A 12 2.71 8.59 -4.06
CA PHE A 12 3.34 7.30 -3.79
C PHE A 12 4.39 6.90 -4.85
N PRO A 13 4.16 7.06 -6.16
CA PRO A 13 5.20 6.85 -7.17
C PRO A 13 6.44 7.72 -6.96
N THR A 14 6.27 9.02 -6.72
CA THR A 14 7.39 9.93 -6.49
C THR A 14 8.09 9.65 -5.17
N TYR A 15 7.38 9.22 -4.12
CA TYR A 15 8.02 8.72 -2.90
C TYR A 15 9.05 7.64 -3.25
N GLY A 16 8.64 6.62 -4.01
CA GLY A 16 9.52 5.50 -4.36
C GLY A 16 10.78 5.93 -5.12
N ILE A 17 10.69 7.01 -5.91
CA ILE A 17 11.84 7.62 -6.58
C ILE A 17 12.72 8.36 -5.56
N LEU A 18 12.14 9.25 -4.74
CA LEU A 18 12.87 10.07 -3.78
C LEU A 18 13.61 9.25 -2.72
N SER A 19 12.98 8.15 -2.27
CA SER A 19 13.56 7.21 -1.32
C SER A 19 14.49 6.20 -1.97
N GLU A 20 14.51 6.10 -3.30
CA GLU A 20 15.15 5.01 -4.07
C GLU A 20 14.65 3.61 -3.70
N TRP A 21 13.45 3.52 -3.12
CA TRP A 21 12.72 2.29 -2.87
C TRP A 21 11.65 2.10 -3.94
N LYS A 22 11.99 1.42 -5.04
CA LYS A 22 11.06 1.28 -6.17
C LYS A 22 10.02 0.19 -5.91
N PRO A 23 8.72 0.51 -5.93
CA PRO A 23 7.69 -0.49 -5.69
C PRO A 23 7.52 -1.37 -6.94
N PRO A 24 7.71 -2.68 -6.78
CA PRO A 24 6.56 -3.52 -7.11
C PRO A 24 6.23 -4.54 -6.02
N GLY A 25 4.96 -4.94 -5.98
CA GLY A 25 4.51 -6.10 -5.23
C GLY A 25 4.41 -5.89 -3.71
N ARG A 26 4.59 -6.98 -2.97
CA ARG A 26 4.42 -7.05 -1.50
C ARG A 26 5.36 -6.11 -0.74
N LEU A 27 6.54 -5.83 -1.28
CA LEU A 27 7.57 -4.97 -0.69
C LEU A 27 7.36 -3.48 -0.99
N SER A 28 6.19 -3.04 -1.44
CA SER A 28 6.02 -1.65 -1.90
C SER A 28 6.03 -0.61 -0.79
N CYS A 29 5.76 -0.97 0.47
CA CYS A 29 5.85 -0.04 1.60
C CYS A 29 7.28 -0.01 2.16
N PRO A 30 8.03 1.10 2.08
CA PRO A 30 9.39 1.21 2.63
C PRO A 30 9.43 1.20 4.17
N HIS A 31 8.32 1.51 4.83
CA HIS A 31 8.21 1.41 6.29
C HIS A 31 7.99 -0.03 6.77
N CYS A 32 7.14 -0.79 6.07
CA CYS A 32 6.85 -2.18 6.44
C CYS A 32 7.86 -3.17 5.87
N GLN A 33 8.52 -2.81 4.76
CA GLN A 33 9.42 -3.65 3.99
C GLN A 33 8.85 -5.07 3.77
N ASP A 34 9.61 -6.10 4.14
CA ASP A 34 9.27 -7.52 4.05
C ASP A 34 8.28 -8.00 5.13
N ASN A 35 8.13 -7.26 6.22
CA ASN A 35 7.21 -7.56 7.32
C ASN A 35 5.80 -6.95 7.10
N SER A 36 5.41 -6.81 5.84
CA SER A 36 4.00 -6.59 5.52
C SER A 36 3.22 -7.90 5.56
N ASP A 37 1.94 -7.85 5.92
CA ASP A 37 1.02 -9.00 5.79
C ASP A 37 0.46 -9.12 4.35
N ALA A 38 1.09 -8.44 3.38
CA ALA A 38 0.56 -8.38 2.03
C ALA A 38 0.60 -9.74 1.35
N PHE A 39 -0.42 -10.04 0.56
CA PHE A 39 -0.58 -11.31 -0.13
C PHE A 39 -0.98 -11.10 -1.58
N TRP A 40 -0.73 -12.11 -2.42
CA TRP A 40 -1.04 -12.05 -3.84
C TRP A 40 -2.48 -12.49 -4.12
N LEU A 41 -3.20 -11.66 -4.84
CA LEU A 41 -4.55 -11.94 -5.31
C LEU A 41 -4.51 -12.65 -6.67
N GLN A 42 -4.86 -13.93 -6.72
CA GLN A 42 -4.67 -14.80 -7.89
C GLN A 42 -5.43 -14.33 -9.14
N ASN A 43 -6.72 -14.02 -9.03
CA ASN A 43 -7.61 -13.76 -10.18
C ASN A 43 -7.32 -12.44 -10.92
N GLY A 44 -6.55 -11.56 -10.31
CA GLY A 44 -6.38 -10.13 -10.62
C GLY A 44 -4.92 -9.72 -10.56
N ARG A 45 -4.04 -10.66 -10.17
CA ARG A 45 -2.59 -10.60 -10.31
C ARG A 45 -2.00 -9.33 -9.71
N LYS A 46 -2.40 -9.05 -8.45
CA LYS A 46 -1.97 -7.86 -7.70
C LYS A 46 -1.69 -8.23 -6.25
N SER A 47 -0.77 -7.51 -5.63
CA SER A 47 -0.59 -7.55 -4.18
C SER A 47 -1.73 -6.83 -3.47
N SER A 48 -2.12 -7.31 -2.30
CA SER A 48 -3.16 -6.71 -1.47
C SER A 48 -2.71 -6.60 -0.03
N TRP A 49 -3.04 -5.46 0.59
CA TRP A 49 -2.86 -5.18 2.01
C TRP A 49 -4.19 -5.23 2.77
N PHE A 50 -5.18 -5.93 2.23
CA PHE A 50 -6.45 -6.12 2.92
C PHE A 50 -6.20 -6.69 4.31
N ASP A 51 -6.83 -6.09 5.32
CA ASP A 51 -6.76 -6.54 6.72
C ASP A 51 -5.35 -6.53 7.37
N CYS A 52 -4.39 -5.81 6.78
CA CYS A 52 -3.06 -5.60 7.36
C CYS A 52 -3.04 -4.49 8.43
N HIS A 53 -4.06 -3.63 8.46
CA HIS A 53 -4.10 -2.44 9.33
C HIS A 53 -4.49 -2.75 10.79
N ARG A 54 -5.13 -3.89 11.06
CA ARG A 54 -5.61 -4.23 12.41
C ARG A 54 -4.49 -4.34 13.45
N ARG A 55 -3.24 -4.61 13.03
CA ARG A 55 -2.05 -4.66 13.89
C ARG A 55 -1.67 -3.30 14.49
N PHE A 56 -2.20 -2.19 13.97
CA PHE A 56 -1.98 -0.85 14.52
C PHE A 56 -3.00 -0.45 15.60
N LEU A 57 -4.09 -1.23 15.78
CA LEU A 57 -5.06 -0.98 16.85
C LEU A 57 -4.47 -1.35 18.22
N PRO A 58 -4.98 -0.83 19.35
CA PRO A 58 -4.58 -1.32 20.68
C PRO A 58 -4.72 -2.85 20.82
N SER A 59 -3.85 -3.49 21.61
CA SER A 59 -3.81 -4.96 21.75
C SER A 59 -5.13 -5.57 22.25
N ASN A 60 -5.89 -4.82 23.07
CA ASN A 60 -7.20 -5.19 23.59
C ASN A 60 -8.38 -4.79 22.68
N HIS A 61 -8.12 -4.17 21.52
CA HIS A 61 -9.19 -3.65 20.66
C HIS A 61 -10.05 -4.79 20.07
N PRO A 62 -11.39 -4.76 20.17
CA PRO A 62 -12.28 -5.85 19.75
C PRO A 62 -12.08 -6.30 18.29
N TYR A 63 -11.77 -5.37 17.39
CA TYR A 63 -11.53 -5.68 15.98
C TYR A 63 -10.33 -6.61 15.73
N ARG A 64 -9.32 -6.62 16.60
CA ARG A 64 -8.21 -7.59 16.50
C ARG A 64 -8.70 -9.04 16.60
N ARG A 65 -9.75 -9.30 17.37
CA ARG A 65 -10.35 -10.63 17.57
C ARG A 65 -11.57 -10.90 16.68
N ASN A 66 -11.96 -9.93 15.85
CA ASN A 66 -13.15 -10.05 15.01
C ASN A 66 -12.88 -10.96 13.79
N LYS A 67 -13.46 -12.16 13.83
CA LYS A 67 -13.33 -13.19 12.79
C LYS A 67 -14.39 -13.09 11.67
N ARG A 68 -15.29 -12.10 11.72
CA ARG A 68 -16.47 -11.97 10.83
C ARG A 68 -16.41 -10.76 9.90
N LEU A 69 -16.01 -9.59 10.39
CA LEU A 69 -16.06 -8.34 9.61
C LEU A 69 -14.91 -8.18 8.61
N PHE A 70 -13.76 -8.81 8.91
CA PHE A 70 -12.51 -8.74 8.15
C PHE A 70 -12.19 -10.09 7.48
N THR A 71 -10.91 -10.48 7.42
CA THR A 71 -10.51 -11.81 6.93
C THR A 71 -11.12 -12.90 7.82
N ARG A 72 -11.78 -13.86 7.19
CA ARG A 72 -12.47 -14.97 7.86
C ARG A 72 -11.50 -15.74 8.75
N LYS A 73 -11.94 -16.03 9.97
CA LYS A 73 -11.17 -16.80 10.97
C LYS A 73 -9.81 -16.17 11.39
N LYS A 74 -9.47 -14.94 10.95
CA LYS A 74 -8.21 -14.27 11.31
C LYS A 74 -8.33 -13.48 12.61
N VAL A 75 -7.40 -13.71 13.55
CA VAL A 75 -7.17 -12.91 14.77
C VAL A 75 -5.78 -12.31 14.67
N ILE A 76 -5.63 -11.07 15.12
CA ILE A 76 -4.35 -10.34 15.11
C ILE A 76 -3.87 -10.17 16.54
N ASN A 77 -2.79 -10.87 16.89
CA ASN A 77 -2.13 -10.71 18.18
C ASN A 77 -0.90 -9.78 18.05
N ASP A 78 -0.26 -9.78 16.88
CA ASP A 78 0.97 -9.04 16.65
C ASP A 78 0.78 -7.52 16.73
N GLY A 79 1.84 -6.84 17.17
CA GLY A 79 1.93 -5.39 17.19
C GLY A 79 2.18 -4.81 15.79
N PRO A 80 2.22 -3.46 15.68
CA PRO A 80 2.76 -2.82 14.49
C PRO A 80 4.19 -3.29 14.22
N HIS A 81 4.64 -3.14 12.99
CA HIS A 81 6.04 -3.42 12.67
C HIS A 81 6.98 -2.49 13.45
N PRO A 82 8.18 -2.93 13.86
CA PRO A 82 9.28 -2.04 14.23
C PRO A 82 9.41 -0.84 13.28
N SER A 83 9.57 0.34 13.86
CA SER A 83 10.00 1.51 13.12
C SER A 83 11.50 1.40 12.85
N TYR A 84 11.89 1.50 11.59
CA TYR A 84 13.30 1.49 11.19
C TYR A 84 13.87 2.91 11.26
N ASP A 85 14.87 3.10 12.11
CA ASP A 85 15.60 4.36 12.19
C ASP A 85 16.57 4.52 11.01
N GLY A 86 17.27 5.65 10.94
CA GLY A 86 18.22 5.87 9.86
C GLY A 86 19.47 5.01 9.93
N ASN A 87 19.92 4.61 11.12
CA ASN A 87 21.11 3.76 11.26
C ASN A 87 20.82 2.35 10.71
N TYR A 88 19.65 1.81 11.02
CA TYR A 88 19.19 0.53 10.47
C TYR A 88 19.15 0.55 8.94
N ILE A 89 18.68 1.64 8.33
CA ILE A 89 18.67 1.76 6.86
C ILE A 89 20.11 1.84 6.31
N LEU A 90 21.02 2.55 6.98
CA LEU A 90 22.43 2.58 6.59
C LEU A 90 23.10 1.20 6.68
N GLU A 91 22.77 0.41 7.71
CA GLU A 91 23.19 -1.00 7.81
C GLU A 91 22.64 -1.83 6.65
N GLN A 92 21.36 -1.69 6.31
CA GLN A 92 20.78 -2.36 5.14
C GLN A 92 21.48 -1.99 3.83
N PHE A 93 21.92 -0.73 3.67
CA PHE A 93 22.70 -0.35 2.49
C PHE A 93 24.02 -1.11 2.41
N SER A 94 24.68 -1.32 3.55
CA SER A 94 25.88 -2.15 3.62
C SER A 94 25.56 -3.61 3.28
N ASP A 95 24.54 -4.20 3.90
CA ASP A 95 24.18 -5.60 3.75
C ASP A 95 23.79 -5.98 2.31
N PHE A 96 23.07 -5.09 1.62
CA PHE A 96 22.65 -5.30 0.24
C PHE A 96 23.63 -4.70 -0.78
N TYR A 97 24.76 -4.15 -0.34
CA TYR A 97 25.72 -3.47 -1.21
C TYR A 97 25.08 -2.39 -2.09
N VAL A 98 24.19 -1.59 -1.50
CA VAL A 98 23.50 -0.49 -2.18
C VAL A 98 24.52 0.59 -2.52
N LEU A 99 24.70 0.84 -3.81
CA LEU A 99 25.65 1.81 -4.33
C LEU A 99 25.14 3.25 -4.14
N GLU A 100 26.07 4.21 -4.14
CA GLU A 100 25.74 5.64 -4.17
C GLU A 100 25.23 6.06 -5.55
N THR A 101 24.47 7.17 -5.57
CA THR A 101 23.92 7.71 -6.80
C THR A 101 25.05 8.05 -7.77
N ARG A 102 25.06 7.44 -8.97
CA ARG A 102 26.05 7.74 -10.00
C ARG A 102 25.97 9.22 -10.37
N ASP A 103 27.12 9.88 -10.46
CA ASP A 103 27.25 11.32 -10.69
C ASP A 103 26.43 11.85 -11.89
N CYS A 104 26.22 11.06 -12.95
CA CYS A 104 25.39 11.46 -14.08
C CYS A 104 24.75 10.26 -14.83
N GLY A 105 23.49 10.40 -15.24
CA GLY A 105 23.00 9.94 -16.56
C GLY A 105 23.16 8.45 -16.94
N GLY A 106 23.06 7.52 -15.99
CA GLY A 106 23.16 6.08 -16.29
C GLY A 106 21.80 5.41 -16.50
N ASN A 107 21.50 4.97 -17.72
CA ASN A 107 20.42 3.99 -18.01
C ASN A 107 20.75 2.57 -17.50
N GLY A 108 21.86 2.40 -16.78
CA GLY A 108 22.26 1.13 -16.17
C GLY A 108 21.38 0.83 -14.96
N HIS A 109 20.40 -0.04 -15.14
CA HIS A 109 19.57 -0.58 -14.07
C HIS A 109 20.06 -1.97 -13.68
N ASP A 110 21.32 -2.07 -13.27
CA ASP A 110 21.80 -3.32 -12.68
C ASP A 110 21.04 -3.51 -11.37
N ARG A 111 20.23 -4.57 -11.31
CA ARG A 111 19.46 -4.85 -10.11
C ARG A 111 20.41 -5.29 -9.02
N ILE A 112 20.31 -4.62 -7.89
CA ILE A 112 20.99 -5.02 -6.66
C ILE A 112 20.54 -6.45 -6.31
N ASN A 113 21.49 -7.27 -5.84
CA ASN A 113 21.20 -8.66 -5.50
C ASN A 113 20.12 -8.72 -4.40
N GLY A 114 19.07 -9.51 -4.61
CA GLY A 114 17.92 -9.59 -3.71
C GLY A 114 16.78 -8.60 -4.03
N TYR A 115 16.94 -7.74 -5.04
CA TYR A 115 15.89 -6.82 -5.48
C TYR A 115 14.59 -7.55 -5.86
N GLY A 116 13.46 -7.08 -5.32
CA GLY A 116 12.12 -7.63 -5.54
C GLY A 116 11.81 -8.90 -4.72
N ALA A 117 12.79 -9.43 -3.99
CA ALA A 117 12.63 -10.61 -3.14
C ALA A 117 12.90 -10.29 -1.66
N ALA A 118 14.08 -9.75 -1.35
CA ALA A 118 14.49 -9.35 0.00
C ALA A 118 14.25 -7.86 0.27
N HIS A 119 14.48 -7.01 -0.74
CA HIS A 119 14.33 -5.56 -0.62
C HIS A 119 13.91 -4.94 -1.96
N ASN A 120 13.58 -3.65 -1.95
CA ASN A 120 13.28 -2.86 -3.15
C ASN A 120 14.21 -1.64 -3.33
N TRP A 121 15.33 -1.61 -2.59
CA TRP A 121 16.41 -0.64 -2.85
C TRP A 121 16.89 -0.74 -4.30
N HIS A 122 16.77 0.36 -5.02
CA HIS A 122 17.31 0.52 -6.36
C HIS A 122 18.66 1.27 -6.33
N ASN A 123 18.81 2.18 -5.37
CA ASN A 123 19.99 3.01 -5.20
C ASN A 123 20.02 3.63 -3.79
N LYS A 124 21.09 4.33 -3.42
CA LYS A 124 21.13 5.20 -2.24
C LYS A 124 20.80 6.64 -2.64
N SER A 125 19.66 7.14 -2.15
CA SER A 125 19.18 8.49 -2.44
C SER A 125 20.16 9.58 -1.99
N ILE A 126 20.27 10.67 -2.78
CA ILE A 126 21.11 11.84 -2.49
C ILE A 126 20.81 12.47 -1.11
N PHE A 127 19.60 12.30 -0.58
CA PHE A 127 19.29 12.83 0.75
C PHE A 127 20.14 12.21 1.86
N TRP A 128 20.70 11.01 1.64
CA TRP A 128 21.63 10.37 2.59
C TRP A 128 23.03 11.01 2.62
N GLU A 129 23.34 11.96 1.74
CA GLU A 129 24.53 12.82 1.85
C GLU A 129 24.36 13.90 2.93
N LEU A 130 23.12 14.21 3.32
CA LEU A 130 22.85 15.14 4.41
C LEU A 130 23.14 14.43 5.75
N PRO A 131 24.11 14.90 6.57
CA PRO A 131 24.56 14.17 7.75
C PRO A 131 23.46 13.89 8.79
N TYR A 132 22.44 14.74 8.83
CA TYR A 132 21.30 14.67 9.75
C TYR A 132 20.13 13.83 9.23
N TRP A 133 20.16 13.37 7.96
CA TRP A 133 19.02 12.67 7.36
C TRP A 133 18.67 11.35 8.05
N LYS A 134 19.70 10.67 8.57
CA LYS A 134 19.55 9.45 9.37
C LYS A 134 18.79 9.70 10.68
N ASP A 135 18.87 10.92 11.21
CA ASP A 135 18.26 11.29 12.49
C ASP A 135 16.77 11.66 12.33
N HIS A 136 16.29 11.82 11.09
CA HIS A 136 14.86 12.02 10.83
C HIS A 136 14.05 10.75 11.05
N ILE A 137 13.05 10.84 11.91
CA ILE A 137 12.05 9.79 12.12
C ILE A 137 11.15 9.66 10.88
N LEU A 138 10.80 10.77 10.24
CA LEU A 138 9.95 10.86 9.05
C LEU A 138 10.70 11.59 7.93
N ARG A 139 11.24 10.83 6.97
CA ARG A 139 12.01 11.36 5.83
C ARG A 139 11.13 11.73 4.63
N HIS A 140 10.17 10.88 4.33
CA HIS A 140 9.30 10.99 3.17
C HIS A 140 7.86 10.82 3.62
N ASN A 141 7.02 11.78 3.30
CA ASN A 141 5.59 11.80 3.59
C ASN A 141 4.80 11.67 2.29
N LEU A 142 3.64 11.03 2.40
CA LEU A 142 2.73 10.91 1.26
C LEU A 142 1.84 12.15 1.18
N ASP A 143 1.66 12.64 -0.04
CA ASP A 143 0.69 13.68 -0.35
C ASP A 143 -0.73 13.14 -0.17
N VAL A 144 -1.38 13.64 0.88
CA VAL A 144 -2.74 13.27 1.27
C VAL A 144 -3.73 13.59 0.14
N MET A 145 -3.55 14.70 -0.57
CA MET A 145 -4.47 15.12 -1.63
C MET A 145 -4.55 14.07 -2.74
N TYR A 146 -3.40 13.52 -3.15
CA TYR A 146 -3.36 12.49 -4.18
C TYR A 146 -3.98 11.17 -3.69
N ILE A 147 -3.71 10.79 -2.44
CA ILE A 147 -4.30 9.58 -1.82
C ILE A 147 -5.82 9.70 -1.72
N GLU A 148 -6.30 10.83 -1.23
CA GLU A 148 -7.72 11.12 -1.06
C GLU A 148 -8.44 11.06 -2.40
N ASN A 149 -7.92 11.76 -3.42
CA ASN A 149 -8.50 11.72 -4.76
C ASN A 149 -8.62 10.28 -5.28
N ASN A 150 -7.56 9.47 -5.16
CA ASN A 150 -7.59 8.07 -5.60
C ASN A 150 -8.61 7.24 -4.82
N PHE A 151 -8.64 7.38 -3.49
CA PHE A 151 -9.52 6.60 -2.63
C PHE A 151 -11.00 6.99 -2.81
N PHE A 152 -11.31 8.28 -2.77
CA PHE A 152 -12.66 8.79 -2.95
C PHE A 152 -13.19 8.51 -4.35
N GLU A 153 -12.38 8.66 -5.40
CA GLU A 153 -12.81 8.33 -6.76
C GLU A 153 -13.21 6.86 -6.86
N ASN A 154 -12.46 5.94 -6.24
CA ASN A 154 -12.80 4.52 -6.21
C ASN A 154 -14.10 4.24 -5.45
N ILE A 155 -14.36 4.91 -4.32
CA ILE A 155 -15.61 4.80 -3.57
C ILE A 155 -16.77 5.30 -4.41
N ILE A 156 -16.67 6.53 -4.92
CA ILE A 156 -17.71 7.20 -5.71
C ILE A 156 -18.06 6.36 -6.94
N ASN A 157 -17.06 5.92 -7.71
CA ASN A 157 -17.27 5.08 -8.89
C ASN A 157 -17.96 3.76 -8.55
N THR A 158 -17.67 3.18 -7.38
CA THR A 158 -18.26 1.92 -6.93
C THR A 158 -19.70 2.11 -6.44
N VAL A 159 -19.98 3.16 -5.66
CA VAL A 159 -21.31 3.50 -5.14
C VAL A 159 -22.25 3.95 -6.27
N LEU A 160 -21.77 4.78 -7.19
CA LEU A 160 -22.55 5.27 -8.33
C LEU A 160 -22.62 4.27 -9.49
N ASN A 161 -21.98 3.10 -9.38
CA ASN A 161 -21.93 2.11 -10.46
C ASN A 161 -21.46 2.69 -11.81
N VAL A 162 -20.40 3.50 -11.80
CA VAL A 162 -19.90 4.12 -13.03
C VAL A 162 -19.31 3.02 -13.91
N ALA A 163 -19.88 2.87 -15.11
CA ALA A 163 -19.49 1.83 -16.05
C ALA A 163 -17.99 1.91 -16.37
N GLY A 164 -17.29 0.77 -16.31
CA GLY A 164 -15.84 0.69 -16.53
C GLY A 164 -14.96 1.21 -15.39
N LYS A 165 -15.48 1.98 -14.44
CA LYS A 165 -14.70 2.56 -13.33
C LYS A 165 -14.94 1.91 -11.96
N THR A 166 -16.05 1.21 -11.77
CA THR A 166 -16.38 0.51 -10.52
C THR A 166 -15.33 -0.55 -10.13
N LYS A 167 -15.02 -0.65 -8.82
CA LYS A 167 -14.15 -1.71 -8.28
C LYS A 167 -14.91 -2.98 -7.90
N ASP A 168 -16.24 -2.97 -7.98
CA ASP A 168 -17.06 -4.17 -7.82
C ASP A 168 -17.20 -4.91 -9.16
N ASN A 169 -16.27 -5.83 -9.39
CA ASN A 169 -16.20 -6.71 -10.56
C ASN A 169 -16.09 -8.18 -10.12
N LEU A 170 -16.19 -9.10 -11.09
CA LEU A 170 -16.16 -10.55 -10.83
C LEU A 170 -14.92 -10.97 -10.03
N LYS A 171 -13.74 -10.44 -10.36
CA LYS A 171 -12.48 -10.76 -9.67
C LYS A 171 -12.57 -10.34 -8.20
N SER A 172 -13.05 -9.13 -7.93
CA SER A 172 -13.28 -8.61 -6.57
C SER A 172 -14.23 -9.49 -5.77
N ARG A 173 -15.32 -9.98 -6.36
CA ARG A 173 -16.29 -10.85 -5.66
C ARG A 173 -15.74 -12.24 -5.36
N LEU A 174 -14.98 -12.83 -6.27
CA LEU A 174 -14.28 -14.09 -6.01
C LEU A 174 -13.31 -13.95 -4.83
N TYR A 175 -12.64 -12.80 -4.69
CA TYR A 175 -11.81 -12.55 -3.50
C TYR A 175 -12.63 -12.40 -2.23
N LEU A 176 -13.78 -11.73 -2.26
CA LEU A 176 -14.65 -11.63 -1.10
C LEU A 176 -15.09 -13.02 -0.62
N GLN A 177 -15.35 -13.95 -1.54
CA GLN A 177 -15.68 -15.35 -1.22
C GLN A 177 -14.49 -16.11 -0.59
N GLN A 178 -13.28 -15.85 -1.08
CA GLN A 178 -12.06 -16.49 -0.58
C GLN A 178 -11.55 -15.91 0.75
N LEU A 179 -11.75 -14.62 1.00
CA LEU A 179 -11.12 -13.91 2.12
C LEU A 179 -12.10 -13.59 3.24
N CYS A 180 -13.34 -13.22 2.92
CA CYS A 180 -14.30 -12.66 3.86
C CYS A 180 -15.53 -13.57 4.01
N ARG A 181 -16.33 -13.38 5.06
CA ARG A 181 -17.64 -14.04 5.22
C ARG A 181 -18.77 -13.07 4.87
N ARG A 182 -18.98 -12.83 3.57
CA ARG A 182 -19.91 -11.85 3.01
C ARG A 182 -20.80 -12.48 1.94
N GLU A 183 -21.52 -13.53 2.29
CA GLU A 183 -22.36 -14.33 1.38
C GLU A 183 -23.26 -13.50 0.47
N LYS A 184 -23.85 -12.43 1.01
CA LYS A 184 -24.67 -11.45 0.27
C LYS A 184 -23.94 -10.75 -0.89
N LEU A 185 -22.61 -10.82 -0.95
CA LEU A 185 -21.76 -10.16 -1.94
C LEU A 185 -21.07 -11.15 -2.91
N TYR A 186 -21.34 -12.46 -2.81
CA TYR A 186 -20.66 -13.47 -3.63
C TYR A 186 -21.29 -13.63 -5.03
N ASP A 187 -22.62 -13.59 -5.12
CA ASP A 187 -23.34 -13.99 -6.34
C ASP A 187 -23.22 -12.97 -7.49
N MET A 188 -22.91 -13.50 -8.68
CA MET A 188 -23.18 -12.87 -9.97
C MET A 188 -24.01 -13.89 -10.78
N GLU A 189 -25.34 -13.76 -10.81
CA GLU A 189 -26.14 -14.54 -11.76
C GLU A 189 -25.87 -14.02 -13.18
N ASN A 190 -25.59 -14.90 -14.15
CA ASN A 190 -25.42 -14.56 -15.57
C ASN A 190 -24.34 -13.51 -15.88
N ASN A 191 -23.21 -13.49 -15.17
CA ASN A 191 -22.16 -12.44 -15.29
C ASN A 191 -22.64 -11.01 -14.96
N ILE A 192 -23.89 -10.85 -14.49
CA ILE A 192 -24.45 -9.60 -14.01
C ILE A 192 -24.56 -9.73 -12.50
N GLY A 193 -23.68 -9.04 -11.78
CA GLY A 193 -23.72 -9.04 -10.33
C GLY A 193 -25.07 -8.62 -9.79
N LYS A 194 -25.58 -9.34 -8.77
CA LYS A 194 -26.63 -8.77 -7.91
C LYS A 194 -26.17 -7.36 -7.53
N VAL A 195 -27.02 -6.36 -7.79
CA VAL A 195 -26.70 -4.96 -7.49
C VAL A 195 -26.43 -4.88 -5.99
N PRO A 196 -25.20 -4.56 -5.56
CA PRO A 196 -24.89 -4.47 -4.15
C PRO A 196 -25.78 -3.45 -3.45
N ILE A 197 -26.16 -3.75 -2.22
CA ILE A 197 -27.00 -2.88 -1.38
C ILE A 197 -26.40 -1.49 -1.10
N PHE A 198 -25.08 -1.33 -1.32
CA PHE A 198 -24.38 -0.05 -1.17
C PHE A 198 -24.38 0.80 -2.44
N ARG A 199 -24.83 0.26 -3.59
CA ARG A 199 -24.92 1.04 -4.83
C ARG A 199 -26.18 1.89 -4.80
N LEU A 200 -26.09 3.13 -5.28
CA LEU A 200 -27.25 3.99 -5.43
C LEU A 200 -28.14 3.50 -6.57
N LEU A 201 -29.43 3.39 -6.29
CA LEU A 201 -30.46 3.14 -7.31
C LEU A 201 -30.54 4.34 -8.27
N PRO A 202 -30.96 4.15 -9.54
CA PRO A 202 -31.06 5.23 -10.51
C PRO A 202 -31.81 6.47 -10.00
N SER A 203 -32.92 6.28 -9.30
CA SER A 203 -33.70 7.37 -8.70
C SER A 203 -32.93 8.18 -7.66
N ARG A 204 -32.06 7.54 -6.87
CA ARG A 204 -31.22 8.22 -5.87
C ARG A 204 -30.01 8.90 -6.48
N LYS A 205 -29.52 8.44 -7.64
CA LYS A 205 -28.43 9.11 -8.36
C LYS A 205 -28.88 10.46 -8.89
N ALA A 206 -30.12 10.58 -9.37
CA ALA A 206 -30.68 11.82 -9.87
C ALA A 206 -30.79 12.94 -8.81
N ALA A 207 -30.71 12.62 -7.52
CA ALA A 207 -30.65 13.60 -6.43
C ALA A 207 -29.20 13.96 -6.02
N PHE A 208 -28.21 13.26 -6.57
CA PHE A 208 -26.78 13.46 -6.27
C PHE A 208 -26.10 14.35 -7.31
N PHE A 209 -26.72 14.48 -8.49
CA PHE A 209 -26.36 15.39 -9.57
C PHE A 209 -27.42 16.49 -9.65
#